data_AF-A0A1H3XP41-F1
#
_entry.id   AF-A0A1H3XP41-F1
#
_cell.length_a   1.000
_cell.length_b   1.000
_cell.length_c   1.000
_cell.angle_alpha   90.00
_cell.angle_beta   90.00
_cell.angle_gamma   90.00
#
_symmetry.space_group_name_H-M   'P 1'
#
loop_
_entity.id
_entity.type
_entity.pdbx_description
1 polymer ?
#
loop_
_entity_poly.entity_id
_entity_poly.type
_entity_poly.pdbx_seq_one_letter_code
_entity_poly.pdbx_strand_id
1 'polypeptide(L)'
;MGPYAECLKQQGWSQTKYFPDVDEVEVEVPAGQSAAFDISRYTCYGQYPKKMRPPMNEREIGELWQWSMDESIPCLAREGYTVTGFPSKGAFVDGYFAERTYKLPASIVDAPSDVIDRCPQFPESLRD
;
A
#
# COMPACT_ATOMS: atom_id res chain seq x y z
N MET A 1 15.80 9.69 7.82
CA MET A 1 14.65 10.44 8.39
C MET A 1 14.04 11.24 7.25
N GLY A 2 12.77 10.97 6.90
CA GLY A 2 12.10 11.66 5.80
C GLY A 2 11.82 13.14 6.12
N PRO A 3 11.75 14.03 5.11
CA PRO A 3 11.58 15.46 5.32
C PRO A 3 10.23 15.82 5.97
N TYR A 4 9.18 15.03 5.72
CA TYR A 4 7.89 15.15 6.42
C TYR A 4 8.01 14.87 7.93
N ALA A 5 8.72 13.80 8.31
CA ALA A 5 8.95 13.45 9.72
C ALA A 5 9.77 14.53 10.44
N GLU A 6 10.76 15.10 9.76
CA GLU A 6 11.59 16.19 10.29
C GLU A 6 10.76 17.45 10.52
N CYS A 7 9.88 17.82 9.58
CA CYS A 7 8.95 18.93 9.77
C CYS A 7 8.06 18.75 11.00
N LEU A 8 7.50 17.55 11.20
CA LEU A 8 6.67 17.26 12.38
C LEU A 8 7.46 17.43 13.68
N LYS A 9 8.70 16.95 13.72
CA LYS A 9 9.58 17.16 14.90
C LYS A 9 9.85 18.63 15.17
N GLN A 10 10.10 19.43 14.13
CA GLN A 10 10.30 20.88 14.24
C GLN A 10 9.04 21.61 14.74
N GLN A 11 7.85 21.06 14.47
CA GLN A 11 6.57 21.55 15.00
C GLN A 11 6.24 21.06 16.41
N GLY A 12 7.16 20.37 17.09
CA GLY A 12 6.99 19.94 18.48
C GLY A 12 6.54 18.48 18.66
N TRP A 13 6.31 17.74 17.58
CA TRP A 13 5.98 16.31 17.62
C TRP A 13 7.25 15.47 17.75
N SER A 14 8.02 15.68 18.82
CA SER A 14 9.37 15.10 19.00
C SER A 14 9.40 13.57 19.01
N GLN A 15 8.29 12.93 19.38
CA GLN A 15 8.12 11.48 19.40
C GLN A 15 7.78 10.88 18.01
N THR A 16 7.86 11.68 16.95
CA THR A 16 7.65 11.21 15.57
C THR A 16 8.66 10.11 15.21
N LYS A 17 8.15 8.93 14.84
CA LYS A 17 8.92 7.80 14.30
C LYS A 17 8.82 7.79 12.78
N TYR A 18 9.92 7.48 12.11
CA TYR A 18 9.97 7.31 10.66
C TYR A 18 10.44 5.90 10.35
N PHE A 19 9.65 5.20 9.54
CA PHE A 19 9.93 3.85 9.06
C PHE A 19 10.40 3.94 7.61
N PRO A 20 11.72 3.92 7.35
CA PRO A 20 12.27 4.14 6.03
C PRO A 20 11.89 3.05 5.02
N ASP A 21 11.66 1.82 5.50
CA ASP A 21 11.38 0.67 4.64
C ASP A 21 10.00 0.73 3.96
N VAL A 22 9.08 1.52 4.51
CA VAL A 22 7.70 1.70 4.02
C VAL A 22 7.33 3.18 3.81
N ASP A 23 8.32 4.07 3.93
CA ASP A 23 8.14 5.53 3.95
C ASP A 23 7.00 6.01 4.85
N GLU A 24 6.81 5.37 6.02
CA GLU A 24 5.73 5.71 6.95
C GLU A 24 6.20 6.56 8.12
N VAL A 25 5.26 7.37 8.63
CA VAL A 25 5.48 8.22 9.81
C VAL A 25 4.39 7.94 10.83
N GLU A 26 4.82 7.62 12.04
CA GLU A 26 3.94 7.41 13.19
C GLU A 26 4.17 8.55 14.20
N VAL A 27 3.09 9.11 14.71
CA VAL A 27 3.10 10.16 15.73
C VAL A 27 2.14 9.77 16.84
N GLU A 28 2.65 9.73 18.07
CA GLU A 28 1.80 9.63 19.25
C GLU A 28 1.21 11.01 19.54
N VAL A 29 -0.10 11.16 19.37
CA VAL A 29 -0.83 12.42 19.58
C VAL A 29 -1.45 12.40 20.98
N PRO A 30 -1.01 13.26 21.92
CA PRO A 30 -1.59 13.32 23.25
C PRO A 30 -3.09 13.67 23.23
N ALA A 31 -3.82 13.21 24.25
CA ALA A 31 -5.23 13.55 24.40
C ALA A 31 -5.45 15.08 24.41
N GLY A 32 -6.43 15.55 23.64
CA GLY A 32 -6.73 16.98 23.50
C GLY A 32 -5.84 17.75 22.50
N GLN A 33 -4.85 17.10 21.88
CA GLN A 33 -3.93 17.74 20.91
C GLN A 33 -4.27 17.43 19.45
N SER A 34 -5.36 16.73 19.16
CA SER A 34 -5.72 16.31 17.79
C SER A 34 -5.82 17.48 16.81
N ALA A 35 -6.45 18.59 17.21
CA ALA A 35 -6.58 19.76 16.34
C ALA A 35 -5.23 20.44 16.04
N ALA A 36 -4.34 20.52 17.04
CA ALA A 36 -2.99 21.04 16.84
C ALA A 36 -2.19 20.13 15.91
N PHE A 37 -2.32 18.80 16.09
CA PHE A 37 -1.68 17.83 15.21
C PHE A 37 -2.20 17.92 13.77
N ASP A 38 -3.51 18.09 13.57
CA ASP A 38 -4.08 18.25 12.23
C ASP A 38 -3.53 19.46 11.48
N ILE A 39 -3.35 20.58 12.19
CA ILE A 39 -2.71 21.78 11.62
C ILE A 39 -1.26 21.48 11.23
N SER A 40 -0.48 20.90 12.14
CA SER A 40 0.92 20.56 11.85
C SER A 40 1.07 19.56 10.71
N ARG A 41 0.22 18.53 10.71
CA ARG A 41 0.13 17.53 9.65
C ARG A 41 -0.13 18.23 8.34
N TYR A 42 -1.15 19.09 8.26
CA TYR A 42 -1.52 19.82 7.05
C TYR A 42 -0.37 20.71 6.56
N THR A 43 0.26 21.49 7.45
CA THR A 43 1.40 22.34 7.11
C THR A 43 2.58 21.53 6.57
N CYS A 44 2.96 20.44 7.24
CA CYS A 44 4.07 19.61 6.81
C CYS A 44 3.77 18.83 5.52
N TYR A 45 2.53 18.37 5.33
CA TYR A 45 2.12 17.73 4.07
C TYR A 45 2.16 18.71 2.89
N GLY A 46 1.76 19.96 3.12
CA GLY A 46 1.82 21.01 2.10
C GLY A 46 3.26 21.36 1.69
N GLN A 47 4.21 21.33 2.63
CA GLN A 47 5.63 21.59 2.35
C GLN A 47 6.34 20.38 1.72
N TYR A 48 5.96 19.18 2.13
CA TYR A 48 6.57 17.92 1.70
C TYR A 48 5.50 16.97 1.18
N PRO A 49 4.87 17.30 0.03
CA PRO A 49 3.86 16.42 -0.53
C PRO A 49 4.51 15.06 -0.85
N LYS A 50 3.93 13.99 -0.30
CA LYS A 50 4.29 12.64 -0.75
C LYS A 50 4.09 12.59 -2.26
N LYS A 51 5.11 12.13 -2.99
CA LYS A 51 4.93 11.78 -4.39
C LYS A 51 3.98 10.60 -4.42
N MET A 52 2.71 10.85 -4.74
CA MET A 52 1.81 9.76 -5.06
C MET A 52 2.36 9.11 -6.32
N ARG A 53 2.57 7.80 -6.28
CA ARG A 53 2.84 7.04 -7.49
C ARG A 53 1.73 7.38 -8.49
N PRO A 54 2.06 7.75 -9.73
CA PRO A 54 1.02 7.89 -10.73
C PRO A 54 0.25 6.57 -10.81
N PRO A 55 -1.03 6.64 -11.18
CA PRO A 55 -1.79 5.43 -11.46
C PRO A 55 -1.03 4.51 -12.41
N MET A 56 -1.11 3.21 -12.15
CA MET A 56 -0.45 2.20 -12.98
C MET A 56 -0.85 2.39 -14.44
N ASN A 57 0.13 2.29 -15.34
CA ASN A 57 -0.14 2.16 -16.76
C ASN A 57 -0.51 0.71 -17.10
N GLU A 58 -0.89 0.46 -18.36
CA GLU A 58 -1.37 -0.85 -18.83
C GLU A 58 -0.34 -1.96 -18.62
N ARG A 59 0.95 -1.64 -18.80
CA ARG A 59 2.04 -2.58 -18.57
C ARG A 59 2.14 -2.96 -17.09
N GLU A 60 2.09 -1.99 -16.19
CA GLU A 60 2.20 -2.22 -14.74
C GLU A 60 1.01 -3.02 -14.20
N ILE A 61 -0.22 -2.69 -14.58
CA ILE A 61 -1.38 -3.48 -14.14
C ILE A 61 -1.38 -4.89 -14.76
N GLY A 62 -0.89 -5.03 -15.99
CA GLY A 62 -0.69 -6.34 -16.62
C GLY A 62 0.41 -7.18 -15.92
N GLU A 63 1.45 -6.53 -15.42
CA GLU A 63 2.52 -7.14 -14.62
C GLU A 63 2.00 -7.61 -13.26
N LEU A 64 1.14 -6.83 -12.60
CA LEU A 64 0.47 -7.25 -11.37
C LEU A 64 -0.42 -8.48 -11.57
N TRP A 65 -1.16 -8.52 -12.68
CA TRP A 65 -1.97 -9.70 -13.03
C TRP A 65 -1.08 -10.94 -13.25
N GLN A 66 0.02 -10.78 -13.98
CA GLN A 66 0.95 -11.86 -14.24
C GLN A 66 1.58 -12.39 -12.95
N TRP A 67 2.05 -11.49 -12.08
CA TRP A 67 2.56 -11.83 -10.75
C TRP A 67 1.53 -12.60 -9.91
N SER A 68 0.27 -12.17 -9.96
CA SER A 68 -0.82 -12.84 -9.25
C SER A 68 -0.96 -14.30 -9.68
N MET A 69 -0.84 -14.57 -10.99
CA MET A 69 -0.94 -15.92 -11.55
C MET A 69 0.28 -16.78 -11.27
N ASP A 70 1.48 -16.20 -11.35
CA ASP A 70 2.73 -16.94 -11.28
C ASP A 70 3.22 -17.15 -9.83
N GLU A 71 2.92 -16.22 -8.93
CA GLU A 71 3.49 -16.20 -7.57
C GLU A 71 2.42 -16.24 -6.48
N SER A 72 1.48 -15.29 -6.51
CA SER A 72 0.52 -15.11 -5.41
C SER A 72 -0.47 -16.27 -5.29
N ILE A 73 -1.13 -16.65 -6.40
CA ILE A 73 -2.10 -17.76 -6.42
C ILE A 73 -1.41 -19.10 -6.09
N PRO A 74 -0.25 -19.45 -6.69
CA PRO A 74 0.47 -20.66 -6.31
C PRO A 74 0.92 -20.68 -4.86
N CYS A 75 1.32 -19.54 -4.29
CA CYS A 75 1.63 -19.45 -2.86
C CYS A 75 0.42 -19.74 -1.98
N LEU A 76 -0.71 -19.08 -2.25
CA LEU A 76 -1.95 -19.29 -1.51
C LEU A 76 -2.41 -20.76 -1.59
N ALA A 77 -2.26 -21.38 -2.76
CA ALA A 77 -2.56 -22.80 -2.94
C ALA A 77 -1.68 -23.71 -2.07
N ARG A 78 -0.37 -23.41 -1.94
CA ARG A 78 0.54 -24.14 -1.03
C ARG A 78 0.17 -23.97 0.44
N GLU A 79 -0.35 -22.81 0.81
CA GLU A 79 -0.86 -22.52 2.16
C GLU A 79 -2.26 -23.10 2.41
N GLY A 80 -2.86 -23.78 1.42
CA GLY A 80 -4.17 -24.45 1.54
C GLY A 80 -5.37 -23.64 1.06
N TYR A 81 -5.16 -22.47 0.45
CA TYR A 81 -6.22 -21.58 -0.03
C TYR A 81 -6.38 -21.69 -1.54
N THR A 82 -7.59 -22.05 -1.99
CA THR A 82 -7.91 -22.09 -3.42
C THR A 82 -8.52 -20.77 -3.85
N VAL A 83 -7.86 -20.08 -4.78
CA VAL A 83 -8.38 -18.85 -5.38
C VAL A 83 -9.28 -19.19 -6.56
N THR A 84 -10.60 -19.06 -6.39
CA THR A 84 -11.58 -19.25 -7.46
C THR A 84 -12.14 -17.93 -7.94
N GLY A 85 -12.27 -17.74 -9.25
CA GLY A 85 -12.89 -16.53 -9.81
C GLY A 85 -11.94 -15.33 -9.94
N PHE A 86 -10.62 -15.56 -9.97
CA PHE A 86 -9.68 -14.52 -10.36
C PHE A 86 -9.95 -14.10 -11.82
N PRO A 87 -10.03 -12.79 -12.13
CA PRO A 87 -10.39 -12.32 -13.47
C PRO A 87 -9.35 -12.70 -14.53
N SER A 88 -9.80 -12.80 -15.77
CA SER A 88 -8.88 -12.87 -16.92
C SER A 88 -8.06 -11.58 -17.01
N LYS A 89 -6.91 -11.63 -17.70
CA LYS A 89 -6.03 -10.47 -17.86
C LYS A 89 -6.78 -9.26 -18.41
N GLY A 90 -7.58 -9.44 -19.48
CA GLY A 90 -8.38 -8.36 -20.07
C GLY A 90 -9.35 -7.75 -19.06
N ALA A 91 -10.16 -8.59 -18.38
CA ALA A 91 -11.12 -8.10 -17.39
C ALA A 91 -10.45 -7.41 -16.18
N PHE A 92 -9.24 -7.84 -15.79
CA PHE A 92 -8.46 -7.21 -14.73
C PHE A 92 -7.95 -5.83 -15.13
N VAL A 93 -7.37 -5.71 -16.32
CA VAL A 93 -6.86 -4.45 -16.86
C VAL A 93 -7.99 -3.48 -17.14
N ASP A 94 -9.06 -3.93 -17.81
CA ASP A 94 -10.23 -3.11 -18.12
C ASP A 94 -10.91 -2.60 -16.85
N GLY A 95 -11.08 -3.47 -15.84
CA GLY A 95 -11.63 -3.09 -14.54
C GLY A 95 -10.82 -2.01 -13.85
N TYR A 96 -9.47 -2.10 -13.92
CA TYR A 96 -8.60 -1.07 -13.37
C TYR A 96 -8.78 0.29 -14.06
N PHE A 97 -8.86 0.32 -15.39
CA PHE A 97 -9.02 1.59 -16.10
C PHE A 97 -10.44 2.17 -16.01
N ALA A 98 -11.45 1.33 -15.86
CA ALA A 98 -12.83 1.76 -15.69
C ALA A 98 -13.12 2.29 -14.27
N GLU A 99 -12.69 1.57 -13.24
CA GLU A 99 -13.11 1.80 -11.86
C GLU A 99 -11.96 2.21 -10.92
N ARG A 100 -10.72 2.19 -11.41
CA ARG A 100 -9.51 2.52 -10.62
C ARG A 100 -9.31 1.57 -9.43
N THR A 101 -9.82 0.35 -9.57
CA THR A 101 -9.70 -0.71 -8.57
C THR A 101 -9.22 -2.01 -9.23
N TYR A 102 -8.57 -2.85 -8.44
CA TYR A 102 -8.15 -4.19 -8.83
C TYR A 102 -8.28 -5.12 -7.63
N LYS A 103 -8.46 -6.43 -7.89
CA LYS A 103 -8.59 -7.44 -6.83
C LYS A 103 -7.32 -8.25 -6.71
N LEU A 104 -6.69 -8.25 -5.54
CA LEU A 104 -5.59 -9.16 -5.26
C LEU A 104 -6.13 -10.58 -5.01
N PRO A 105 -5.36 -11.64 -5.30
CA PRO A 105 -5.77 -13.01 -4.97
C PRO A 105 -6.12 -13.19 -3.48
N ALA A 106 -5.37 -12.55 -2.59
CA ALA A 106 -5.63 -12.61 -1.15
C ALA A 106 -6.96 -11.95 -0.73
N SER A 107 -7.54 -11.05 -1.53
CA SER A 107 -8.85 -10.46 -1.22
C SER A 107 -10.04 -11.29 -1.71
N ILE A 108 -9.78 -12.38 -2.43
CA ILE A 108 -10.80 -13.34 -2.89
C ILE A 108 -10.98 -14.47 -1.87
N VAL A 109 -9.93 -14.76 -1.09
CA VAL A 109 -9.92 -15.83 -0.09
C VAL A 109 -9.94 -15.24 1.31
N ASP A 110 -10.51 -15.97 2.27
CA ASP A 110 -10.49 -15.60 3.69
C ASP A 110 -9.25 -16.20 4.37
N ALA A 111 -8.07 -15.72 3.97
CA ALA A 111 -6.79 -16.14 4.54
C ALA A 111 -6.40 -15.26 5.73
N PRO A 112 -5.82 -15.82 6.81
CA PRO A 112 -5.36 -15.05 7.95
C PRO A 112 -4.16 -14.17 7.55
N SER A 113 -3.93 -13.09 8.30
CA SER A 113 -2.91 -12.09 7.96
C SER A 113 -1.51 -12.68 7.84
N ASP A 114 -1.15 -13.67 8.66
CA ASP A 114 0.16 -14.31 8.61
C ASP A 114 0.40 -15.08 7.30
N VAL A 115 -0.66 -15.62 6.69
CA VAL A 115 -0.60 -16.26 5.36
C VAL A 115 -0.47 -15.19 4.28
N ILE A 116 -1.22 -14.09 4.40
CA ILE A 116 -1.15 -12.96 3.46
C ILE A 116 0.26 -12.36 3.45
N ASP A 117 0.89 -12.21 4.62
CA ASP A 117 2.24 -11.68 4.76
C ASP A 117 3.31 -12.61 4.17
N ARG A 118 3.11 -13.93 4.23
CA ARG A 118 4.00 -14.92 3.60
C ARG A 118 3.86 -14.96 2.09
N CYS A 119 2.67 -14.70 1.55
CA CYS A 119 2.43 -14.77 0.11
C CYS A 119 2.60 -13.41 -0.57
N PRO A 120 3.54 -13.30 -1.54
CA PRO A 120 3.86 -12.01 -2.13
C PRO A 120 2.68 -11.47 -2.96
N GLN A 121 2.17 -10.30 -2.60
CA GLN A 121 1.02 -9.67 -3.26
C GLN A 121 1.39 -8.82 -4.48
N PHE A 122 2.61 -8.28 -4.49
CA PHE A 122 3.10 -7.39 -5.54
C PHE A 122 4.49 -7.80 -6.02
N PRO A 123 4.80 -7.66 -7.32
CA PRO A 123 6.16 -7.75 -7.82
C PRO A 123 7.00 -6.59 -7.27
N GLU A 124 8.31 -6.79 -7.12
CA GLU A 124 9.23 -5.77 -6.57
C GLU A 124 9.19 -4.45 -7.35
N SER A 125 9.03 -4.51 -8.67
CA SER A 125 8.87 -3.34 -9.56
C SER A 125 7.65 -2.47 -9.25
N LEU A 126 6.67 -3.01 -8.52
CA LEU A 126 5.44 -2.33 -8.13
C LEU A 126 5.36 -2.10 -6.60
N ARG A 127 6.40 -2.44 -5.84
CA ARG A 127 6.54 -2.06 -4.43
C ARG A 127 7.12 -0.65 -4.38
N ASP A 128 6.41 0.28 -3.75
CA ASP A 128 6.87 1.65 -3.50
C ASP A 128 7.87 1.70 -2.34
#